data_AF-A0A6V7QMN3-F1
#
_entry.id   AF-A0A6V7QMN3-F1
#
_cell.length_a   1.000
_cell.length_b   1.000
_cell.length_c   1.000
_cell.angle_alpha   90.00
_cell.angle_beta   90.00
_cell.angle_gamma   90.00
#
_symmetry.space_group_name_H-M   'P 1'
#
loop_
_entity.id
_entity.type
_entity.pdbx_description
1 polymer ?
#
loop_
_entity_poly.entity_id
_entity_poly.type
_entity_poly.pdbx_seq_one_letter_code
_entity_poly.pdbx_strand_id
1 'polypeptide(L)'
;MEPIYSEETREIPMFHSEQDVVEVKSSSFLMQLPLKWSMWLLGPSILLATGIVPTLWLPLAPVFPGANIAGLLSVVGLDCIFNIGAMLFLLMADACGRPRESSTSSAIGSRIPLRYKLWNIGASALSFLVPLLLLLPSCKSTLRPQLPFNSFMVLLGPYLLLLSIQMLTEMLTWHWRSPVWLVAPIVYEGYRVLQLMRGISMAGEVRAPAWMVDCLCGLVMWWVLILGIQLMHVASFAGLQDRSES
;
A
#
# COMPACT_ATOMS: atom_id res chain seq x y z
N MET A 1 15.14 -48.44 -68.48
CA MET A 1 13.90 -48.59 -67.71
C MET A 1 14.34 -48.75 -66.26
N GLU A 2 14.15 -47.65 -65.49
CA GLU A 2 14.48 -47.37 -64.06
C GLU A 2 15.95 -47.53 -63.57
N PRO A 3 16.45 -46.78 -62.54
CA PRO A 3 15.70 -46.07 -61.48
C PRO A 3 16.26 -44.68 -60.94
N ILE A 4 15.47 -44.02 -60.05
CA ILE A 4 15.82 -43.21 -58.85
C ILE A 4 16.22 -41.70 -58.89
N TYR A 5 15.31 -40.91 -58.28
CA TYR A 5 15.40 -39.70 -57.39
C TYR A 5 16.28 -38.48 -57.70
N SER A 6 15.65 -37.29 -57.59
CA SER A 6 15.89 -36.40 -56.42
C SER A 6 14.86 -35.25 -56.38
N GLU A 7 14.06 -35.26 -55.31
CA GLU A 7 13.13 -34.22 -54.88
C GLU A 7 13.92 -33.07 -54.26
N GLU A 8 13.86 -31.87 -54.87
CA GLU A 8 14.54 -30.67 -54.39
C GLU A 8 13.83 -30.14 -53.14
N THR A 9 14.24 -30.67 -51.99
CA THR A 9 13.84 -30.16 -50.69
C THR A 9 14.57 -28.83 -50.47
N ARG A 10 13.83 -27.72 -50.54
CA ARG A 10 14.31 -26.42 -50.04
C ARG A 10 14.53 -26.52 -48.54
N GLU A 11 15.76 -26.78 -48.14
CA GLU A 11 16.19 -26.60 -46.76
C GLU A 11 16.15 -25.12 -46.42
N ILE A 12 15.15 -24.71 -45.65
CA ILE A 12 15.13 -23.42 -44.96
C ILE A 12 16.11 -23.57 -43.80
N PRO A 13 17.16 -22.73 -43.67
CA PRO A 13 18.05 -22.81 -42.52
C PRO A 13 17.29 -22.33 -41.27
N MET A 14 16.83 -23.27 -40.45
CA MET A 14 16.41 -23.00 -39.07
C MET A 14 17.66 -22.84 -38.19
N PHE A 15 18.33 -21.70 -38.29
CA PHE A 15 19.36 -21.30 -37.34
C PHE A 15 19.31 -19.79 -37.15
N HIS A 16 18.36 -19.28 -36.37
CA HIS A 16 18.44 -17.99 -35.66
C HIS A 16 17.19 -17.85 -34.78
N SER A 17 17.28 -18.28 -33.53
CA SER A 17 16.23 -18.02 -32.53
C SER A 17 16.85 -18.05 -31.13
N GLU A 18 17.67 -19.05 -30.83
CA GLU A 18 18.21 -19.18 -29.47
C GLU A 18 19.31 -18.15 -29.16
N GLN A 19 20.26 -17.87 -30.06
CA GLN A 19 21.26 -16.82 -29.83
C GLN A 19 20.62 -15.42 -29.73
N ASP A 20 19.68 -15.08 -30.61
CA ASP A 20 19.00 -13.77 -30.61
C ASP A 20 18.13 -13.59 -29.36
N VAL A 21 17.40 -14.63 -28.94
CA VAL A 21 16.60 -14.59 -27.70
C VAL A 21 17.49 -14.50 -26.46
N VAL A 22 18.65 -15.16 -26.46
CA VAL A 22 19.63 -15.08 -25.37
C VAL A 22 20.32 -13.70 -25.32
N GLU A 23 20.63 -13.10 -26.47
CA GLU A 23 21.26 -11.78 -26.58
C GLU A 23 20.30 -10.63 -26.26
N VAL A 24 19.03 -10.72 -26.67
CA VAL A 24 17.96 -9.79 -26.25
C VAL A 24 17.66 -9.93 -24.75
N LYS A 25 17.74 -11.14 -24.19
CA LYS A 25 17.56 -11.38 -22.74
C LYS A 25 18.75 -10.89 -21.91
N SER A 26 19.98 -10.97 -22.42
CA SER A 26 21.20 -10.52 -21.74
C SER A 26 21.36 -9.00 -21.78
N SER A 27 21.05 -8.36 -22.91
CA SER A 27 21.02 -6.90 -23.05
C SER A 27 19.91 -6.26 -22.21
N SER A 28 18.71 -6.87 -22.18
CA SER A 28 17.65 -6.45 -21.27
C SER A 28 17.98 -6.71 -19.79
N PHE A 29 18.77 -7.74 -19.46
CA PHE A 29 19.25 -7.99 -18.11
C PHE A 29 20.28 -6.94 -17.65
N LEU A 30 21.27 -6.62 -18.50
CA LEU A 30 22.30 -5.62 -18.21
C LEU A 30 21.72 -4.19 -18.14
N MET A 31 20.67 -3.89 -18.92
CA MET A 31 19.96 -2.61 -18.87
C MET A 31 18.98 -2.52 -17.67
N GLN A 32 18.50 -3.65 -17.14
CA GLN A 32 17.61 -3.70 -15.97
C GLN A 32 18.34 -3.72 -14.62
N LEU A 33 19.60 -4.17 -14.56
CA LEU A 33 20.40 -4.15 -13.33
C LEU A 33 20.59 -2.74 -12.72
N PRO A 34 21.04 -1.71 -13.47
CA PRO A 34 21.19 -0.36 -12.93
C PRO A 34 19.83 0.28 -12.60
N LEU A 35 18.80 -0.06 -13.37
CA LEU A 35 17.43 0.41 -13.13
C LEU A 35 16.89 -0.15 -11.81
N LYS A 36 17.04 -1.46 -11.56
CA LYS A 36 16.64 -2.11 -10.31
C LYS A 36 17.40 -1.58 -9.08
N TRP A 37 18.69 -1.28 -9.24
CA TRP A 37 19.49 -0.68 -8.17
C TRP A 37 19.04 0.75 -7.84
N SER A 38 18.75 1.56 -8.86
CA SER A 38 18.15 2.89 -8.69
C SER A 38 16.74 2.82 -8.06
N MET A 39 15.93 1.82 -8.46
CA MET A 39 14.57 1.61 -7.94
C MET A 39 14.55 1.28 -6.44
N TRP A 40 15.61 0.68 -5.89
CA TRP A 40 15.72 0.40 -4.45
C TRP A 40 15.66 1.67 -3.59
N LEU A 41 16.27 2.77 -4.06
CA LEU A 41 16.25 4.06 -3.37
C LEU A 41 15.10 4.95 -3.86
N LEU A 42 14.80 4.92 -5.15
CA LEU A 42 13.80 5.78 -5.76
C LEU A 42 12.40 5.55 -5.16
N GLY A 43 12.03 4.30 -4.87
CA GLY A 43 10.72 3.96 -4.35
C GLY A 43 10.45 4.56 -2.97
N PRO A 44 11.30 4.25 -1.96
CA PRO A 44 11.24 4.90 -0.66
C PRO A 44 11.35 6.42 -0.75
N SER A 45 12.15 6.95 -1.69
CA SER A 45 12.28 8.40 -1.88
C SER A 45 10.99 9.04 -2.36
N ILE A 46 10.27 8.42 -3.31
CA ILE A 46 8.94 8.89 -3.76
C ILE A 46 7.96 8.87 -2.58
N LEU A 47 7.96 7.80 -1.78
CA LEU A 47 7.09 7.68 -0.62
C LEU A 47 7.40 8.74 0.44
N LEU A 48 8.68 8.99 0.71
CA LEU A 48 9.13 10.02 1.63
C LEU A 48 8.77 11.43 1.12
N ALA A 49 9.04 11.70 -0.16
CA ALA A 49 8.75 12.98 -0.77
C ALA A 49 7.25 13.27 -0.72
N THR A 50 6.41 12.31 -1.08
CA THR A 50 4.95 12.49 -1.10
C THR A 50 4.31 12.44 0.30
N GLY A 51 4.94 11.79 1.28
CA GLY A 51 4.44 11.75 2.67
C GLY A 51 4.82 12.96 3.51
N ILE A 52 6.09 13.41 3.42
CA ILE A 52 6.68 14.42 4.33
C ILE A 52 6.73 15.81 3.70
N VAL A 53 7.03 15.94 2.40
CA VAL A 53 7.17 17.29 1.79
C VAL A 53 5.84 18.06 1.80
N PRO A 54 4.68 17.46 1.47
CA PRO A 54 3.41 18.16 1.55
C PRO A 54 3.04 18.63 2.96
N THR A 55 3.44 17.89 4.00
CA THR A 55 3.21 18.28 5.40
C THR A 55 4.08 19.46 5.84
N LEU A 56 5.27 19.62 5.26
CA LEU A 56 6.17 20.74 5.55
C LEU A 56 5.82 22.02 4.78
N TRP A 57 5.23 21.90 3.59
CA TRP A 57 4.88 23.04 2.73
C TRP A 57 3.50 23.64 3.00
N LEU A 58 2.58 22.89 3.59
CA LEU A 58 1.27 23.41 3.98
C LEU A 58 1.30 23.81 5.46
N PRO A 59 1.40 25.11 5.79
CA PRO A 59 1.12 25.56 7.14
C PRO A 59 -0.35 25.23 7.45
N LEU A 60 -0.57 24.24 8.31
CA LEU A 60 -1.92 23.80 8.69
C LEU A 60 -2.59 24.82 9.63
N ALA A 61 -1.85 25.70 10.31
CA ALA A 61 -2.43 26.65 11.25
C ALA A 61 -3.30 27.76 10.58
N PRO A 62 -2.90 28.40 9.46
CA PRO A 62 -3.71 29.46 8.84
C PRO A 62 -4.94 28.97 8.07
N VAL A 63 -4.96 27.70 7.64
CA VAL A 63 -6.04 27.13 6.80
C VAL A 63 -7.20 26.57 7.65
N PHE A 64 -7.00 26.41 8.96
CA PHE A 64 -7.97 25.83 9.89
C PHE A 64 -8.43 26.82 10.97
N PRO A 65 -9.11 27.93 10.63
CA PRO A 65 -9.93 28.63 11.62
C PRO A 65 -11.18 27.79 11.92
N GLY A 66 -11.00 26.64 12.59
CA GLY A 66 -12.03 25.67 12.93
C GLY A 66 -12.33 24.60 11.87
N ALA A 67 -13.44 23.88 12.05
CA ALA A 67 -13.88 22.79 11.19
C ALA A 67 -14.52 23.29 9.87
N ASN A 68 -13.66 23.77 8.98
CA ASN A 68 -14.04 24.31 7.67
C ASN A 68 -13.78 23.31 6.54
N ILE A 69 -14.55 23.42 5.45
CA ILE A 69 -14.43 22.62 4.22
C ILE A 69 -13.05 22.83 3.59
N ALA A 70 -12.49 24.04 3.63
CA ALA A 70 -11.14 24.31 3.13
C ALA A 70 -10.08 23.50 3.90
N GLY A 71 -10.22 23.43 5.24
CA GLY A 71 -9.38 22.58 6.08
C GLY A 71 -9.54 21.11 5.71
N LEU A 72 -10.78 20.60 5.65
CA LEU A 72 -11.07 19.23 5.22
C LEU A 72 -10.42 18.91 3.87
N LEU A 73 -10.60 19.78 2.87
CA LEU A 73 -10.06 19.59 1.52
C LEU A 73 -8.53 19.62 1.51
N SER A 74 -7.91 20.44 2.36
CA SER A 74 -6.46 20.47 2.54
C SER A 74 -5.94 19.15 3.14
N VAL A 75 -6.58 18.61 4.19
CA VAL A 75 -6.20 17.31 4.77
C VAL A 75 -6.35 16.19 3.74
N VAL A 76 -7.50 16.14 3.05
CA VAL A 76 -7.79 15.13 2.04
C VAL A 76 -6.83 15.25 0.85
N GLY A 77 -6.50 16.47 0.41
CA GLY A 77 -5.55 16.71 -0.66
C GLY A 77 -4.15 16.22 -0.32
N LEU A 78 -3.69 16.47 0.92
CA LEU A 78 -2.41 15.95 1.41
C LEU A 78 -2.38 14.42 1.37
N ASP A 79 -3.45 13.79 1.84
CA ASP A 79 -3.55 12.34 1.86
C ASP A 79 -3.66 11.75 0.45
N CYS A 80 -4.26 12.47 -0.49
CA CYS A 80 -4.29 12.10 -1.91
C CYS A 80 -2.87 12.07 -2.50
N ILE A 81 -2.04 13.10 -2.21
CA ILE A 81 -0.64 13.13 -2.66
C ILE A 81 0.13 11.93 -2.14
N PHE A 82 -0.02 11.61 -0.85
CA PHE A 82 0.57 10.40 -0.28
C PHE A 82 0.06 9.14 -0.99
N ASN A 83 -1.25 9.00 -1.20
CA ASN A 83 -1.82 7.82 -1.86
C ASN A 83 -1.27 7.63 -3.28
N ILE A 84 -1.09 8.70 -4.05
CA ILE A 84 -0.46 8.64 -5.38
C ILE A 84 0.98 8.13 -5.26
N GLY A 85 1.75 8.67 -4.32
CA GLY A 85 3.13 8.21 -4.06
C GLY A 85 3.21 6.75 -3.61
N ALA A 86 2.29 6.33 -2.74
CA ALA A 86 2.20 4.94 -2.27
C ALA A 86 1.85 3.98 -3.43
N MET A 87 0.90 4.34 -4.31
CA MET A 87 0.59 3.54 -5.49
C MET A 87 1.79 3.43 -6.43
N LEU A 88 2.50 4.53 -6.69
CA LEU A 88 3.72 4.50 -7.50
C LEU A 88 4.79 3.61 -6.87
N PHE A 89 5.01 3.72 -5.56
CA PHE A 89 5.92 2.86 -4.82
C PHE A 89 5.54 1.37 -4.94
N LEU A 90 4.28 1.02 -4.74
CA LEU A 90 3.80 -0.36 -4.81
C LEU A 90 3.88 -0.94 -6.22
N LEU A 91 3.57 -0.15 -7.25
CA LEU A 91 3.75 -0.56 -8.65
C LEU A 91 5.22 -0.83 -8.97
N MET A 92 6.11 0.03 -8.47
CA MET A 92 7.54 -0.13 -8.68
C MET A 92 8.08 -1.37 -7.96
N ALA A 93 7.62 -1.60 -6.73
CA ALA A 93 7.94 -2.80 -5.96
C ALA A 93 7.36 -4.09 -6.61
N ASP A 94 6.16 -4.05 -7.20
CA ASP A 94 5.58 -5.17 -7.97
C ASP A 94 6.47 -5.51 -9.17
N ALA A 95 6.88 -4.50 -9.95
CA ALA A 95 7.74 -4.67 -11.11
C ALA A 95 9.12 -5.25 -10.74
N CYS A 96 9.67 -4.88 -9.57
CA CYS A 96 10.93 -5.43 -9.08
C CYS A 96 10.79 -6.86 -8.55
N GLY A 97 9.68 -7.17 -7.87
CA GLY A 97 9.47 -8.44 -7.17
C GLY A 97 8.88 -9.56 -8.01
N ARG A 98 8.34 -9.30 -9.19
CA ARG A 98 7.70 -10.33 -10.03
C ARG A 98 8.76 -11.29 -10.61
N PRO A 99 8.68 -12.60 -10.36
CA PRO A 99 9.60 -13.58 -10.97
C PRO A 99 9.48 -13.55 -12.50
N ARG A 100 10.59 -13.43 -13.21
CA ARG A 100 10.62 -13.60 -14.68
C ARG A 100 10.37 -15.09 -14.99
N GLU A 101 9.58 -15.35 -16.03
CA GLU A 101 8.87 -16.59 -16.41
C GLU A 101 9.67 -17.92 -16.47
N SER A 102 10.95 -17.98 -16.08
CA SER A 102 11.80 -19.17 -16.18
C SER A 102 12.06 -19.92 -14.86
N SER A 103 11.50 -19.52 -13.72
CA SER A 103 11.70 -20.20 -12.44
C SER A 103 10.43 -20.90 -11.93
N THR A 104 10.25 -22.14 -12.39
CA THR A 104 9.20 -23.11 -12.00
C THR A 104 9.16 -23.44 -10.50
N SER A 105 10.08 -22.89 -9.70
CA SER A 105 10.19 -23.07 -8.24
C SER A 105 9.30 -22.10 -7.42
N SER A 106 8.90 -20.95 -7.98
CA SER A 106 8.30 -19.87 -7.17
C SER A 106 6.77 -19.94 -6.99
N ALA A 107 6.13 -21.04 -7.38
CA ALA A 107 4.67 -21.20 -7.25
C ALA A 107 4.19 -21.29 -5.78
N ILE A 108 5.06 -21.74 -4.88
CA ILE A 108 4.75 -21.96 -3.46
C ILE A 108 4.74 -20.63 -2.65
N GLY A 109 5.53 -19.63 -3.05
CA GLY A 109 5.61 -18.32 -2.37
C GLY A 109 4.48 -17.32 -2.71
N SER A 110 3.67 -17.61 -3.74
CA SER A 110 2.62 -16.69 -4.23
C SER A 110 1.25 -16.83 -3.55
N ARG A 111 1.07 -17.87 -2.74
CA ARG A 111 -0.21 -18.11 -2.05
C ARG A 111 -0.26 -17.36 -0.74
N ILE A 112 -1.01 -16.26 -0.73
CA ILE A 112 -1.35 -15.52 0.48
C ILE A 112 -2.06 -16.46 1.48
N PRO A 113 -1.57 -16.60 2.72
CA PRO A 113 -2.20 -17.46 3.72
C PRO A 113 -3.62 -16.99 4.04
N LEU A 114 -4.60 -17.91 4.05
CA LEU A 114 -6.00 -17.56 4.35
C LEU A 114 -6.15 -16.92 5.74
N ARG A 115 -5.41 -17.41 6.74
CA ARG A 115 -5.41 -16.85 8.10
C ARG A 115 -5.00 -15.37 8.11
N TYR A 116 -3.97 -15.03 7.34
CA TYR A 116 -3.54 -13.65 7.18
C TYR A 116 -4.63 -12.80 6.54
N LYS A 117 -5.23 -13.28 5.44
CA LYS A 117 -6.29 -12.57 4.74
C LYS A 117 -7.50 -12.29 5.65
N LEU A 118 -7.96 -13.30 6.39
CA LEU A 118 -9.07 -13.18 7.33
C LEU A 118 -8.75 -12.21 8.46
N TRP A 119 -7.55 -12.29 9.04
CA TRP A 119 -7.11 -11.36 10.09
C TRP A 119 -7.09 -9.93 9.59
N ASN A 120 -6.48 -9.69 8.42
CA ASN A 120 -6.33 -8.35 7.87
C ASN A 120 -7.67 -7.72 7.50
N ILE A 121 -8.54 -8.48 6.83
CA ILE A 121 -9.92 -8.02 6.53
C ILE A 121 -10.67 -7.74 7.82
N GLY A 122 -10.58 -8.63 8.82
CA GLY A 122 -11.25 -8.47 10.10
C GLY A 122 -10.79 -7.22 10.85
N ALA A 123 -9.47 -7.01 10.94
CA ALA A 123 -8.87 -5.86 11.59
C ALA A 123 -9.27 -4.54 10.89
N SER A 124 -9.25 -4.50 9.57
CA SER A 124 -9.66 -3.32 8.79
C SER A 124 -11.17 -3.06 8.87
N ALA A 125 -12.00 -4.09 8.78
CA ALA A 125 -13.45 -3.96 8.88
C ALA A 125 -13.88 -3.48 10.27
N LEU A 126 -13.29 -4.04 11.34
CA LEU A 126 -13.54 -3.59 12.70
C LEU A 126 -13.14 -2.12 12.88
N SER A 127 -11.95 -1.77 12.41
CA SER A 127 -11.40 -0.41 12.49
C SER A 127 -12.13 0.62 11.63
N PHE A 128 -12.86 0.17 10.60
CA PHE A 128 -13.78 0.99 9.81
C PHE A 128 -15.12 1.17 10.51
N LEU A 129 -15.62 0.09 11.15
CA LEU A 129 -16.92 0.08 11.82
C LEU A 129 -16.92 0.90 13.10
N VAL A 130 -15.83 0.88 13.89
CA VAL A 130 -15.72 1.62 15.17
C VAL A 130 -16.02 3.13 14.99
N PRO A 131 -15.35 3.88 14.09
CA PRO A 131 -15.68 5.27 13.81
C PRO A 131 -17.13 5.50 13.36
N LEU A 132 -17.67 4.59 12.53
CA LEU A 132 -19.05 4.68 12.04
C LEU A 132 -20.06 4.50 13.17
N LEU A 133 -19.81 3.55 14.07
CA LEU A 133 -20.65 3.32 15.24
C LEU A 133 -20.59 4.50 16.20
N LEU A 134 -19.44 5.17 16.34
CA LEU A 134 -19.29 6.39 17.15
C LEU A 134 -20.01 7.61 16.56
N LEU A 135 -20.23 7.63 15.24
CA LEU A 135 -21.02 8.67 14.59
C LEU A 135 -22.51 8.57 14.97
N LEU A 136 -23.04 7.37 15.19
CA LEU A 136 -24.48 7.17 15.46
C LEU A 136 -24.96 7.87 16.76
N PRO A 137 -24.29 7.72 17.91
CA PRO A 137 -24.65 8.45 19.13
C PRO A 137 -24.42 9.96 19.03
N SER A 138 -23.46 10.41 18.22
CA SER A 138 -23.20 11.84 17.99
C SER A 138 -24.35 12.46 17.19
N CYS A 139 -24.85 11.77 16.16
CA CYS A 139 -26.02 12.20 15.38
C CYS A 139 -27.34 12.14 16.18
N LYS A 140 -27.48 11.16 17.08
CA LYS A 140 -28.68 11.00 17.93
C LYS A 140 -28.66 11.84 19.21
N SER A 141 -27.67 12.74 19.37
CA SER A 141 -27.50 13.58 20.57
C SER A 141 -27.36 12.78 21.89
N THR A 142 -26.98 11.50 21.81
CA THR A 142 -26.83 10.64 23.00
C THR A 142 -25.50 10.87 23.69
N LEU A 143 -24.45 11.21 22.93
CA LEU A 143 -23.16 11.63 23.49
C LEU A 143 -23.14 13.15 23.71
N ARG A 144 -22.81 13.55 24.94
CA ARG A 144 -22.50 14.95 25.29
C ARG A 144 -21.03 15.05 25.66
N PRO A 145 -20.28 16.05 25.17
CA PRO A 145 -20.67 17.12 24.22
C PRO A 145 -20.90 16.59 22.80
N GLN A 146 -21.82 17.23 22.06
CA GLN A 146 -22.10 16.89 20.67
C GLN A 146 -20.93 17.31 19.77
N LEU A 147 -20.48 16.40 18.90
CA LEU A 147 -19.50 16.73 17.87
C LEU A 147 -20.24 17.07 16.56
N PRO A 148 -20.10 18.29 16.02
CA PRO A 148 -20.65 18.61 14.70
C PRO A 148 -20.03 17.73 13.62
N PHE A 149 -20.84 17.37 12.62
CA PHE A 149 -20.45 16.47 11.54
C PHE A 149 -19.19 16.92 10.80
N ASN A 150 -19.02 18.23 10.59
CA ASN A 150 -17.84 18.78 9.92
C ASN A 150 -16.55 18.50 10.71
N SER A 151 -16.55 18.66 12.03
CA SER A 151 -15.40 18.31 12.87
C SER A 151 -15.13 16.82 12.85
N PHE A 152 -16.18 15.98 12.83
CA PHE A 152 -16.02 14.54 12.64
C PHE A 152 -15.36 14.20 11.30
N MET A 153 -15.81 14.81 10.20
CA MET A 153 -15.23 14.60 8.88
C MET A 153 -13.78 15.08 8.79
N VAL A 154 -13.43 16.21 9.41
CA VAL A 154 -12.04 16.70 9.44
C VAL A 154 -11.12 15.72 10.19
N LEU A 155 -11.59 15.12 11.28
CA LEU A 155 -10.79 14.21 12.11
C LEU A 155 -10.72 12.78 11.57
N LEU A 156 -11.87 12.21 11.18
CA LEU A 156 -12.03 10.79 10.85
C LEU A 156 -12.30 10.54 9.36
N GLY A 157 -12.72 11.54 8.60
CA GLY A 157 -12.98 11.41 7.16
C GLY A 157 -11.75 10.93 6.39
N PRO A 158 -10.57 11.58 6.55
CA PRO A 158 -9.35 11.12 5.90
C PRO A 158 -8.96 9.70 6.31
N TYR A 159 -9.14 9.35 7.60
CA TYR A 159 -8.88 8.01 8.12
C TYR A 159 -9.75 6.94 7.45
N LEU A 160 -11.06 7.19 7.31
CA LEU A 160 -12.00 6.29 6.65
C LEU A 160 -11.71 6.16 5.15
N LEU A 161 -11.33 7.27 4.51
CA LEU A 161 -10.93 7.29 3.11
C LEU A 161 -9.68 6.42 2.89
N LEU A 162 -8.65 6.59 3.73
CA LEU A 162 -7.43 5.80 3.65
C LEU A 162 -7.67 4.31 3.90
N LEU A 163 -8.53 3.96 4.87
CA LEU A 163 -8.95 2.58 5.06
C LEU A 163 -9.63 1.99 3.82
N SER A 164 -10.50 2.76 3.18
CA SER A 164 -11.19 2.33 1.97
C SER A 164 -10.20 2.07 0.83
N ILE A 165 -9.24 2.98 0.64
CA ILE A 165 -8.18 2.84 -0.36
C ILE A 165 -7.30 1.63 -0.04
N GLN A 166 -6.88 1.45 1.22
CA GLN A 166 -6.09 0.28 1.61
C GLN A 166 -6.83 -1.03 1.30
N MET A 167 -8.11 -1.14 1.68
CA MET A 167 -8.90 -2.34 1.41
C MET A 167 -8.99 -2.64 -0.09
N LEU A 168 -9.14 -1.60 -0.92
CA LEU A 168 -9.17 -1.74 -2.37
C LEU A 168 -7.80 -2.19 -2.91
N THR A 169 -6.72 -1.55 -2.47
CA THR A 169 -5.35 -1.89 -2.89
C THR A 169 -4.99 -3.31 -2.49
N GLU A 170 -5.32 -3.73 -1.28
CA GLU A 170 -5.08 -5.11 -0.84
C GLU A 170 -5.89 -6.12 -1.64
N MET A 171 -7.18 -5.86 -1.84
CA MET A 171 -8.04 -6.71 -2.66
C MET A 171 -7.47 -6.85 -4.07
N LEU A 172 -6.94 -5.75 -4.63
CA LEU A 172 -6.27 -5.74 -5.92
C LEU A 172 -4.99 -6.58 -5.86
N THR A 173 -4.10 -6.37 -4.90
CA THR A 173 -2.85 -7.16 -4.77
C THR A 173 -3.13 -8.66 -4.63
N TRP A 174 -4.21 -9.04 -3.93
CA TRP A 174 -4.62 -10.44 -3.82
C TRP A 174 -5.19 -10.99 -5.12
N HIS A 175 -6.01 -10.20 -5.83
CA HIS A 175 -6.60 -10.59 -7.11
C HIS A 175 -5.52 -10.83 -8.17
N TRP A 176 -4.53 -9.94 -8.25
CA TRP A 176 -3.42 -10.01 -9.20
C TRP A 176 -2.23 -10.86 -8.71
N ARG A 177 -2.34 -11.47 -7.52
CA ARG A 177 -1.25 -12.22 -6.85
C ARG A 177 0.09 -11.47 -6.85
N SER A 178 0.02 -10.17 -6.57
CA SER A 178 1.19 -9.32 -6.53
C SER A 178 2.16 -9.73 -5.40
N PRO A 179 3.49 -9.75 -5.62
CA PRO A 179 4.48 -10.00 -4.57
C PRO A 179 4.49 -8.93 -3.46
N VAL A 180 3.86 -7.76 -3.68
CA VAL A 180 3.83 -6.66 -2.69
C VAL A 180 2.69 -6.77 -1.68
N TRP A 181 1.99 -7.90 -1.61
CA TRP A 181 0.82 -8.11 -0.75
C TRP A 181 1.09 -7.89 0.76
N LEU A 182 2.33 -8.07 1.22
CA LEU A 182 2.77 -7.75 2.59
C LEU A 182 3.18 -6.28 2.75
N VAL A 183 3.73 -5.67 1.71
CA VAL A 183 4.27 -4.31 1.76
C VAL A 183 3.14 -3.28 1.75
N ALA A 184 2.10 -3.51 0.95
CA ALA A 184 0.93 -2.62 0.87
C ALA A 184 0.31 -2.29 2.25
N PRO A 185 -0.08 -3.27 3.09
CA PRO A 185 -0.65 -2.97 4.40
C PRO A 185 0.30 -2.18 5.29
N ILE A 186 1.60 -2.52 5.32
CA ILE A 186 2.59 -1.83 6.17
C ILE A 186 2.70 -0.35 5.81
N VAL A 187 2.75 -0.02 4.52
CA VAL A 187 2.85 1.37 4.04
C VAL A 187 1.62 2.17 4.47
N TYR A 188 0.42 1.62 4.26
CA TYR A 188 -0.83 2.31 4.61
C TYR A 188 -1.06 2.39 6.12
N GLU A 189 -0.72 1.34 6.87
CA GLU A 189 -0.82 1.31 8.33
C GLU A 189 0.15 2.32 8.98
N GLY A 190 1.40 2.38 8.51
CA GLY A 190 2.37 3.36 8.98
C GLY A 190 1.89 4.80 8.75
N TYR A 191 1.37 5.09 7.55
CA TYR A 191 0.82 6.41 7.25
C TYR A 191 -0.45 6.73 8.05
N ARG A 192 -1.31 5.73 8.30
CA ARG A 192 -2.51 5.89 9.12
C ARG A 192 -2.18 6.34 10.54
N VAL A 193 -1.11 5.82 11.14
CA VAL A 193 -0.68 6.29 12.46
C VAL A 193 -0.33 7.77 12.41
N LEU A 194 0.40 8.22 11.39
CA LEU A 194 0.70 9.66 11.20
C LEU A 194 -0.58 10.48 11.01
N GLN A 195 -1.52 9.97 10.22
CA GLN A 195 -2.80 10.59 9.94
C GLN A 195 -3.64 10.77 11.21
N LEU A 196 -3.68 9.75 12.09
CA LEU A 196 -4.37 9.80 13.37
C LEU A 196 -3.68 10.75 14.36
N MET A 197 -2.34 10.74 14.43
CA MET A 197 -1.57 11.68 15.25
C MET A 197 -1.81 13.13 14.83
N ARG A 198 -1.87 13.39 13.52
CA ARG A 198 -2.29 14.70 12.98
C ARG A 198 -3.72 15.04 13.38
N GLY A 199 -4.64 14.07 13.33
CA GLY A 199 -6.01 14.21 13.81
C GLY A 199 -6.08 14.63 15.29
N ILE A 200 -5.28 13.99 16.16
CA ILE A 200 -5.17 14.37 17.58
C ILE A 200 -4.67 15.81 17.72
N SER A 201 -3.63 16.19 16.97
CA SER A 201 -3.11 17.56 16.99
C SER A 201 -4.14 18.59 16.53
N MET A 202 -5.02 18.23 15.58
CA MET A 202 -6.09 19.10 15.07
C MET A 202 -7.34 19.10 15.94
N ALA A 203 -7.47 18.16 16.89
CA ALA A 203 -8.64 18.02 17.73
C ALA A 203 -8.93 19.29 18.55
N GLY A 204 -7.88 19.99 19.01
CA GLY A 204 -8.00 21.28 19.68
C GLY A 204 -8.56 22.38 18.78
N GLU A 205 -8.07 22.47 17.54
CA GLU A 205 -8.48 23.48 16.55
C GLU A 205 -9.95 23.33 16.14
N VAL A 206 -10.44 22.09 16.02
CA VAL A 206 -11.85 21.81 15.66
C VAL A 206 -12.78 21.71 16.87
N ARG A 207 -12.28 22.03 18.08
CA ARG A 207 -13.01 21.98 19.36
C ARG A 207 -13.65 20.61 19.62
N ALA A 208 -12.91 19.55 19.34
CA ALA A 208 -13.38 18.19 19.57
C ALA A 208 -13.58 17.92 21.08
N PRO A 209 -14.61 17.14 21.47
CA PRO A 209 -14.81 16.74 22.85
C PRO A 209 -13.76 15.70 23.28
N ALA A 210 -13.53 15.60 24.60
CA ALA A 210 -12.53 14.70 25.18
C ALA A 210 -12.70 13.23 24.72
N TRP A 211 -13.94 12.73 24.70
CA TRP A 211 -14.23 11.36 24.27
C TRP A 211 -13.79 11.08 22.82
N MET A 212 -13.76 12.09 21.95
CA MET A 212 -13.27 11.94 20.57
C MET A 212 -11.74 11.83 20.55
N VAL A 213 -11.05 12.62 21.39
CA VAL A 213 -9.59 12.53 21.54
C VAL A 213 -9.21 11.16 22.10
N ASP A 214 -9.91 10.68 23.12
CA ASP A 214 -9.68 9.35 23.70
C ASP A 214 -9.88 8.24 22.66
N CYS A 215 -10.91 8.36 21.82
CA CYS A 215 -11.13 7.44 20.71
C CYS A 215 -9.97 7.47 19.70
N LEU A 216 -9.49 8.67 19.31
CA LEU A 216 -8.36 8.81 18.39
C LEU A 216 -7.10 8.16 18.98
N CYS A 217 -6.82 8.39 20.26
CA CYS A 217 -5.72 7.74 20.98
C CYS A 217 -5.86 6.21 20.98
N GLY A 218 -7.06 5.69 21.26
CA GLY A 218 -7.34 4.26 21.21
C GLY A 218 -7.11 3.66 19.81
N LEU A 219 -7.52 4.37 18.76
CA LEU A 219 -7.26 3.98 17.37
C LEU A 219 -5.76 3.98 17.06
N VAL A 220 -5.01 4.99 17.52
CA VAL A 220 -3.55 5.02 17.35
C VAL A 220 -2.91 3.79 18.00
N MET A 221 -3.24 3.51 19.27
CA MET A 221 -2.71 2.36 19.99
C MET A 221 -3.04 1.04 19.28
N TRP A 222 -4.28 0.91 18.80
CA TRP A 222 -4.74 -0.25 18.05
C TRP A 222 -3.94 -0.46 16.75
N TRP A 223 -3.73 0.60 15.97
CA TRP A 223 -2.97 0.51 14.72
C TRP A 223 -1.48 0.30 14.93
N VAL A 224 -0.89 0.86 15.98
CA VAL A 224 0.50 0.58 16.36
C VAL A 224 0.68 -0.90 16.72
N LEU A 225 -0.28 -1.49 17.43
CA LEU A 225 -0.26 -2.92 17.73
C LEU A 225 -0.37 -3.77 16.46
N ILE A 226 -1.31 -3.46 15.57
CA ILE A 226 -1.47 -4.17 14.29
C ILE A 226 -0.19 -4.09 13.46
N LEU A 227 0.38 -2.89 13.32
CA LEU A 227 1.62 -2.68 12.58
C LEU A 227 2.76 -3.52 13.16
N GLY A 228 2.88 -3.58 14.49
CA GLY A 228 3.88 -4.44 15.15
C GLY A 228 3.69 -5.93 14.83
N ILE A 229 2.44 -6.41 14.82
CA ILE A 229 2.13 -7.80 14.42
C ILE A 229 2.48 -8.04 12.95
N GLN A 230 2.17 -7.11 12.05
CA GLN A 230 2.51 -7.24 10.62
C GLN A 230 4.01 -7.30 10.39
N LEU A 231 4.78 -6.44 11.07
CA LEU A 231 6.24 -6.45 10.98
C LEU A 231 6.83 -7.78 11.47
N MET A 232 6.30 -8.34 12.56
CA MET A 232 6.72 -9.66 13.05
C MET A 232 6.42 -10.77 12.04
N HIS A 233 5.25 -10.73 11.37
CA HIS A 233 4.94 -11.67 10.30
C HIS A 233 5.91 -11.56 9.13
N VAL A 234 6.22 -10.34 8.68
CA VAL A 234 7.16 -10.10 7.57
C VAL A 234 8.55 -10.62 7.91
N ALA A 235 9.03 -10.33 9.13
CA ALA A 235 10.32 -10.82 9.60
C ALA A 235 10.36 -12.36 9.65
N SER A 236 9.27 -13.00 10.08
CA SER A 236 9.15 -14.46 10.05
C SER A 236 9.19 -15.03 8.64
N PHE A 237 8.53 -14.39 7.66
CA PHE A 237 8.57 -14.84 6.25
C PHE A 237 9.97 -14.67 5.65
N ALA A 238 10.62 -13.53 5.90
CA ALA A 238 11.98 -13.28 5.43
C ALA A 238 12.97 -14.31 6.00
N GLY A 239 12.90 -14.59 7.31
CA GLY A 239 13.79 -15.56 7.96
C GLY A 239 13.56 -17.03 7.55
N LEU A 240 12.34 -17.38 7.10
CA LEU A 240 12.06 -18.72 6.56
C LEU A 240 12.63 -18.90 5.15
N GLN A 241 12.69 -17.84 4.35
CA GLN A 241 13.21 -17.88 2.99
C GLN A 241 14.74 -18.09 2.99
N ASP A 242 15.48 -17.39 3.86
CA ASP A 242 16.93 -17.55 4.03
C ASP A 242 17.34 -18.99 4.39
N ARG A 243 16.54 -19.68 5.23
CA ARG A 243 16.79 -21.08 5.62
C ARG A 243 16.51 -22.10 4.53
N SER A 244 15.74 -21.73 3.50
CA SER A 244 15.46 -22.63 2.38
C SER A 244 16.51 -22.55 1.27
N GLU A 245 17.36 -21.52 1.29
CA GLU A 245 18.45 -21.30 0.33
C GLU A 245 19.83 -21.74 0.86
N SER A 246 19.94 -22.13 2.13
CA SER A 246 21.15 -22.68 2.79
C SER A 246 21.13 -24.21 2.88
#